data_AF-A0A6B3LAB7-F1
#
_entry.id   AF-A0A6B3LAB7-F1
#
_cell.length_a   1.000
_cell.length_b   1.000
_cell.length_c   1.000
_cell.angle_alpha   90.00
_cell.angle_beta   90.00
_cell.angle_gamma   90.00
#
_symmetry.space_group_name_H-M   'P 1'
#
loop_
_entity.id
_entity.type
_entity.pdbx_description
1 polymer ?
#
loop_
_entity_poly.entity_id
_entity_poly.type
_entity_poly.pdbx_seq_one_letter_code
_entity_poly.pdbx_strand_id
1 'polypeptide(L)'
;MIDLPTPSKKITLVCRILAVVLLLPALIPLQIGVWAYSHSMDFLATGKRTEAEIVRVIERPSESGLDLTLFTPVIRFTDESGTAHEFEATLKTDNPSYEVDEKVQIIYQPDEPNRWKFDAWPIHWGLATVNLVIFAVVLVTAMGMWIAGPRLITWMQINAKR
;
A
#
# COMPACT_ATOMS: atom_id res chain seq x y z
N MET A 1 -17.97 33.28 22.13
CA MET A 1 -18.42 31.89 21.99
C MET A 1 -19.52 31.92 20.93
N ILE A 2 -19.26 31.42 19.72
CA ILE A 2 -20.25 31.44 18.63
C ILE A 2 -21.24 30.31 18.93
N ASP A 3 -22.48 30.66 19.31
CA ASP A 3 -23.51 29.68 19.62
C ASP A 3 -24.08 29.14 18.30
N LEU A 4 -23.75 27.89 17.98
CA LEU A 4 -24.20 27.26 16.75
C LEU A 4 -25.66 26.79 16.90
N PRO A 5 -26.51 27.05 15.89
CA PRO A 5 -27.92 26.68 15.95
C PRO A 5 -28.10 25.16 16.07
N THR A 6 -29.08 24.75 16.89
CA THR A 6 -29.35 23.33 17.13
C THR A 6 -29.91 22.66 15.86
N PRO A 7 -29.28 21.56 15.37
CA PRO A 7 -29.70 20.91 14.14
C PRO A 7 -31.02 20.13 14.30
N SER A 8 -31.80 20.04 13.23
CA SER A 8 -33.02 19.22 13.23
C SER A 8 -32.69 17.72 13.33
N LYS A 9 -33.62 16.93 13.88
CA LYS A 9 -33.49 15.46 13.96
C LYS A 9 -33.27 14.82 12.59
N LYS A 10 -33.92 15.35 11.54
CA LYS A 10 -33.80 14.86 10.16
C LYS A 10 -32.39 15.06 9.60
N ILE A 11 -31.83 16.27 9.74
CA ILE A 11 -30.47 16.58 9.27
C ILE A 11 -29.44 15.71 10.00
N THR A 12 -29.59 15.58 11.32
CA THR A 12 -28.71 14.73 12.14
C THR A 12 -28.76 13.27 11.70
N LEU A 13 -29.96 12.74 11.43
CA LEU A 13 -30.15 11.36 10.97
C LEU A 13 -29.49 11.15 9.59
N VAL A 14 -29.70 12.05 8.64
CA VAL A 14 -29.11 11.97 7.29
C VAL A 14 -27.58 11.98 7.34
N CYS A 15 -26.97 12.92 8.07
CA CYS A 15 -25.51 12.98 8.22
C CYS A 15 -24.92 11.68 8.80
N ARG A 16 -25.60 11.10 9.79
CA ARG A 16 -25.17 9.83 10.40
C ARG A 16 -25.30 8.65 9.44
N ILE A 17 -26.41 8.54 8.71
CA ILE A 17 -26.60 7.48 7.71
C ILE A 17 -25.52 7.57 6.64
N LEU A 18 -25.26 8.76 6.09
CA LEU A 18 -24.22 8.96 5.08
C LEU A 18 -22.83 8.61 5.61
N ALA A 19 -22.51 8.98 6.85
CA ALA A 19 -21.26 8.60 7.48
C ALA A 19 -21.10 7.07 7.62
N VAL A 20 -22.16 6.35 8.01
CA VAL A 20 -22.14 4.88 8.08
C VAL A 20 -21.99 4.26 6.68
N VAL A 21 -22.76 4.75 5.71
CA VAL A 21 -22.71 4.26 4.32
C VAL A 21 -21.31 4.43 3.73
N LEU A 22 -20.61 5.51 4.08
CA LEU A 22 -19.23 5.75 3.67
C LEU A 22 -18.23 4.83 4.42
N LEU A 23 -18.44 4.59 5.71
CA LEU A 23 -17.54 3.78 6.54
C LEU A 23 -17.60 2.28 6.24
N LEU A 24 -18.77 1.74 5.87
CA LEU A 24 -18.93 0.32 5.60
C LEU A 24 -17.97 -0.22 4.52
N PRO A 25 -17.89 0.37 3.31
CA PRO A 25 -16.91 -0.07 2.30
C PRO A 25 -15.46 0.25 2.70
N ALA A 26 -15.24 1.23 3.58
CA ALA A 26 -13.90 1.59 4.06
C ALA A 26 -13.25 0.48 4.91
N LEU A 27 -14.03 -0.49 5.40
CA LEU A 27 -13.48 -1.66 6.10
C LEU A 27 -12.63 -2.54 5.17
N ILE A 28 -12.86 -2.51 3.86
CA ILE A 28 -12.10 -3.28 2.87
C ILE A 28 -10.63 -2.82 2.82
N PRO A 29 -10.29 -1.55 2.54
CA PRO A 29 -8.90 -1.12 2.57
C PRO A 29 -8.29 -1.26 3.96
N LEU A 30 -9.05 -1.12 5.05
CA LEU A 30 -8.52 -1.43 6.39
C LEU A 30 -8.05 -2.89 6.49
N GLN A 31 -8.88 -3.86 6.06
CA GLN A 31 -8.52 -5.28 6.08
C GLN A 31 -7.29 -5.56 5.21
N ILE A 32 -7.24 -5.02 3.99
CA ILE A 32 -6.09 -5.17 3.08
C ILE A 32 -4.82 -4.57 3.71
N GLY A 33 -4.93 -3.38 4.31
CA GLY A 33 -3.81 -2.70 4.94
C GLY A 33 -3.24 -3.47 6.12
N VAL A 34 -4.10 -3.98 7.01
CA VAL A 34 -3.70 -4.79 8.17
C VAL A 34 -3.10 -6.12 7.72
N TRP A 35 -3.71 -6.80 6.76
CA TRP A 35 -3.17 -8.04 6.21
C TRP A 35 -1.78 -7.82 5.60
N ALA A 36 -1.62 -6.80 4.75
CA ALA A 36 -0.34 -6.47 4.13
C ALA A 36 0.73 -6.13 5.17
N TYR A 37 0.37 -5.38 6.21
CA TYR A 37 1.27 -5.06 7.32
C TYR A 37 1.75 -6.32 8.06
N SER A 38 0.82 -7.21 8.43
CA SER A 38 1.16 -8.45 9.13
C SER A 38 2.07 -9.35 8.28
N HIS A 39 1.72 -9.55 7.00
CA HIS A 39 2.51 -10.38 6.10
C HIS A 39 3.92 -9.85 5.88
N SER A 40 4.08 -8.53 5.79
CA SER A 40 5.40 -7.90 5.69
C SER A 40 6.19 -7.99 6.98
N MET A 41 5.53 -7.86 8.13
CA MET A 41 6.19 -8.01 9.43
C MET A 41 6.72 -9.43 9.64
N ASP A 42 5.90 -10.45 9.33
CA ASP A 42 6.32 -11.86 9.42
C ASP A 42 7.52 -12.11 8.48
N PHE A 43 7.45 -11.60 7.25
CA PHE A 43 8.54 -11.73 6.29
C PHE A 43 9.84 -11.08 6.76
N LEU A 44 9.77 -9.89 7.37
CA LEU A 44 10.94 -9.17 7.88
C LEU A 44 11.48 -9.78 9.17
N ALA A 45 10.64 -10.46 9.96
CA ALA A 45 11.06 -11.12 11.20
C ALA A 45 11.82 -12.42 10.95
N THR A 46 11.45 -13.18 9.92
CA THR A 46 12.10 -14.45 9.56
C THR A 46 13.16 -14.30 8.47
N GLY A 47 13.13 -13.19 7.73
CA GLY A 47 14.03 -12.94 6.61
C GLY A 47 15.45 -12.58 7.03
N LYS A 48 16.41 -12.90 6.17
CA LYS A 48 17.82 -12.54 6.32
C LYS A 48 18.27 -11.60 5.22
N ARG A 49 19.06 -10.60 5.60
CA ARG A 49 19.64 -9.62 4.68
C ARG A 49 20.91 -10.16 4.06
N THR A 50 21.04 -10.02 2.74
CA THR A 50 22.28 -10.31 2.03
C THR A 50 22.42 -9.38 0.82
N GLU A 51 23.66 -9.26 0.34
CA GLU A 51 23.97 -8.53 -0.88
C GLU A 51 23.81 -9.48 -2.07
N ALA A 52 23.06 -9.03 -3.08
CA ALA A 52 22.87 -9.73 -4.34
C ALA A 52 23.50 -8.92 -5.48
N GLU A 53 23.97 -9.62 -6.50
CA GLU A 53 24.56 -9.05 -7.70
C GLU A 53 23.67 -9.37 -8.91
N ILE A 54 23.46 -8.39 -9.79
CA ILE A 54 22.71 -8.61 -11.02
C ILE A 54 23.64 -9.24 -12.06
N VAL A 55 23.49 -10.54 -12.31
CA VAL A 55 24.36 -11.29 -13.22
C VAL A 55 23.89 -11.28 -14.67
N ARG A 56 22.59 -11.07 -14.90
CA ARG A 56 22.00 -11.06 -16.25
C ARG A 56 20.66 -10.34 -16.25
N VAL A 57 20.25 -9.81 -17.39
CA VAL A 57 18.88 -9.31 -17.62
C VAL A 57 18.27 -10.09 -18.77
N ILE A 58 17.08 -10.64 -18.55
CA ILE A 58 16.31 -11.37 -19.57
C ILE A 58 15.25 -10.44 -20.14
N GLU A 59 15.27 -10.24 -21.45
CA GLU A 59 14.23 -9.52 -22.19
C GLU A 59 13.12 -10.49 -22.59
N ARG A 60 11.87 -10.16 -22.24
CA ARG A 60 10.70 -10.90 -22.72
C ARG A 60 9.66 -9.93 -23.30
N PRO A 61 9.06 -10.24 -24.46
CA PRO A 61 7.91 -9.50 -24.95
C PRO A 61 6.78 -9.54 -23.92
N SER A 62 6.07 -8.43 -23.74
CA SER A 62 4.90 -8.39 -22.87
C SER A 62 3.78 -9.27 -23.44
N GLU A 63 3.24 -10.18 -22.62
CA GLU A 63 2.10 -11.03 -22.99
C GLU A 63 0.77 -10.25 -23.05
N SER A 64 0.74 -8.99 -22.59
CA SER A 64 -0.47 -8.17 -22.48
C SER A 64 -0.95 -7.54 -23.80
N GLY A 65 -0.32 -7.85 -24.94
CA GLY A 65 -0.69 -7.29 -26.24
C GLY A 65 -0.29 -5.82 -26.45
N LEU A 66 0.46 -5.23 -25.50
CA LEU A 66 1.18 -3.97 -25.70
C LEU A 66 2.59 -4.28 -26.23
N ASP A 67 3.08 -3.48 -27.18
CA ASP A 67 4.48 -3.50 -27.67
C ASP A 67 5.43 -2.96 -26.58
N LEU A 68 5.56 -3.71 -25.49
CA LEU A 68 6.45 -3.43 -24.37
C LEU A 68 7.39 -4.62 -24.21
N THR A 69 8.68 -4.32 -24.11
CA THR A 69 9.70 -5.32 -23.73
C THR A 69 9.90 -5.23 -22.23
N LEU A 70 9.72 -6.35 -21.53
CA LEU A 70 9.92 -6.45 -20.10
C LEU A 70 11.31 -7.02 -19.81
N PHE A 71 12.05 -6.31 -18.98
CA PHE A 71 13.35 -6.70 -18.48
C PHE A 71 13.18 -7.40 -17.14
N THR A 72 13.76 -8.60 -17.03
CA THR A 72 13.71 -9.42 -15.81
C THR A 72 15.14 -9.66 -15.35
N PRO A 73 15.62 -9.00 -14.28
CA PRO A 73 16.97 -9.23 -13.78
C PRO A 73 17.07 -10.62 -13.16
N VAL A 74 18.20 -11.28 -13.41
CA VAL A 74 18.64 -12.50 -12.72
C VAL A 74 19.65 -12.05 -11.70
N ILE A 75 19.33 -12.30 -10.44
CA ILE A 75 20.22 -11.97 -9.32
C ILE A 75 20.96 -13.21 -8.87
N ARG A 76 22.19 -13.00 -8.39
CA ARG A 76 23.00 -14.00 -7.71
C ARG A 76 23.29 -13.51 -6.30
N PHE A 77 23.05 -14.35 -5.31
CA PHE A 77 23.46 -14.06 -3.93
C PHE A 77 24.04 -15.31 -3.26
N THR A 78 24.83 -15.11 -2.23
CA THR A 78 25.36 -16.20 -1.40
C THR A 78 24.57 -16.25 -0.11
N ASP A 79 24.05 -17.43 0.24
CA ASP A 79 23.38 -17.65 1.52
C ASP A 79 24.40 -17.81 2.67
N GLU A 80 23.91 -17.90 3.91
CA GLU A 80 24.78 -18.09 5.08
C GLU A 80 25.55 -19.43 5.10
N SER A 81 25.12 -20.43 4.30
CA SER A 81 25.84 -21.70 4.17
C SER A 81 27.02 -21.60 3.21
N GLY A 82 27.19 -20.46 2.54
CA GLY A 82 28.19 -20.27 1.48
C GLY A 82 27.73 -20.79 0.12
N THR A 83 26.45 -21.14 -0.03
CA THR A 83 25.88 -21.62 -1.29
C THR A 83 25.44 -20.43 -2.13
N ALA A 84 25.92 -20.36 -3.36
CA ALA A 84 25.48 -19.36 -4.33
C ALA A 84 24.14 -19.80 -4.95
N HIS A 85 23.18 -18.88 -4.96
CA HIS A 85 21.87 -19.07 -5.59
C HIS A 85 21.68 -18.03 -6.70
N GLU A 86 21.12 -18.46 -7.82
CA GLU A 86 20.73 -17.58 -8.93
C GLU A 86 19.22 -17.67 -9.15
N PHE A 87 18.53 -16.54 -9.05
CA PHE A 87 17.08 -16.46 -9.22
C PHE A 87 16.67 -15.36 -10.17
N GLU A 88 15.68 -15.64 -11.01
CA GLU A 88 15.00 -14.64 -11.83
C GLU A 88 14.07 -13.81 -10.93
N ALA A 89 14.16 -12.48 -11.01
CA ALA A 89 13.28 -11.60 -10.28
C ALA A 89 11.83 -11.78 -10.70
N THR A 90 10.93 -11.84 -9.72
CA THR A 90 9.49 -11.86 -10.01
C THR A 90 9.01 -10.52 -10.57
N LEU A 91 9.70 -9.43 -10.21
CA LEU A 91 9.37 -8.10 -10.69
C LEU A 91 9.91 -7.91 -12.12
N LYS A 92 8.99 -7.80 -13.07
CA LYS A 92 9.27 -7.42 -14.46
C LYS A 92 9.19 -5.91 -14.57
N THR A 93 10.21 -5.26 -15.10
CA THR A 93 10.22 -3.80 -15.29
C THR A 93 10.38 -3.46 -16.76
N ASP A 94 9.74 -2.37 -17.19
CA ASP A 94 9.90 -1.78 -18.52
C ASP A 94 11.17 -0.92 -18.65
N ASN A 95 11.89 -0.72 -17.53
CA ASN A 95 13.04 0.15 -17.47
C ASN A 95 14.38 -0.64 -17.61
N PRO A 96 15.24 -0.32 -18.59
CA PRO A 96 16.53 -0.99 -18.83
C PRO A 96 17.66 -0.58 -17.87
N SER A 97 17.36 0.14 -16.77
CA SER A 97 18.38 0.74 -15.89
C SER A 97 19.09 -0.23 -14.94
N TYR A 98 18.76 -1.52 -14.93
CA TYR A 98 19.54 -2.48 -14.12
C TYR A 98 20.88 -2.72 -14.80
N GLU A 99 21.95 -2.27 -14.18
CA GLU A 99 23.30 -2.50 -14.68
C GLU A 99 23.77 -3.89 -14.24
N VAL A 100 24.36 -4.64 -15.18
CA VAL A 100 25.04 -5.90 -14.83
C VAL A 100 26.18 -5.58 -13.87
N ASP A 101 26.38 -6.45 -12.87
CA ASP A 101 27.31 -6.28 -11.74
C ASP A 101 26.87 -5.23 -10.70
N GLU A 102 25.65 -4.70 -10.79
CA GLU A 102 25.09 -3.86 -9.74
C GLU A 102 24.82 -4.68 -8.47
N LYS A 103 25.26 -4.14 -7.34
CA LYS A 103 25.07 -4.70 -6.00
C LYS A 103 23.84 -4.11 -5.34
N VAL A 104 22.88 -4.97 -4.99
CA VAL A 104 21.60 -4.60 -4.38
C VAL A 104 21.37 -5.34 -3.08
N GLN A 105 20.71 -4.70 -2.12
CA GLN A 105 20.34 -5.33 -0.85
C GLN A 105 19.02 -6.08 -1.00
N ILE A 106 19.00 -7.33 -0.57
CA ILE A 106 17.80 -8.17 -0.57
C ILE A 106 17.56 -8.79 0.80
N ILE A 107 16.31 -9.15 1.05
CA ILE A 107 15.89 -9.98 2.17
C ILE A 107 15.34 -11.28 1.60
N TYR A 108 15.91 -12.42 2.00
CA TYR A 108 15.47 -13.76 1.58
C TYR A 108 15.03 -14.59 2.78
N GLN A 109 14.20 -15.61 2.54
CA GLN A 109 13.80 -16.58 3.57
C GLN A 109 14.81 -17.72 3.65
N PRO A 110 15.43 -18.00 4.81
CA PRO A 110 16.40 -19.11 4.95
C PRO A 110 15.83 -20.48 4.60
N ASP A 111 14.55 -20.71 4.93
CA ASP A 111 13.86 -21.98 4.66
C ASP A 111 13.46 -22.13 3.18
N GLU A 112 13.32 -21.01 2.46
CA GLU A 112 12.96 -20.95 1.04
C GLU A 112 13.75 -19.85 0.32
N PRO A 113 15.02 -20.11 -0.10
CA PRO A 113 15.89 -19.07 -0.67
C PRO A 113 15.35 -18.39 -1.94
N ASN A 114 14.48 -19.08 -2.70
CA ASN A 114 13.79 -18.51 -3.85
C ASN A 114 12.79 -17.39 -3.46
N ARG A 115 12.36 -17.35 -2.20
CA ARG A 115 11.45 -16.32 -1.69
C ARG A 115 12.25 -15.14 -1.15
N TRP A 116 12.60 -14.24 -2.06
CA TRP A 116 13.35 -13.02 -1.75
C TRP A 116 12.59 -11.76 -2.18
N LYS A 117 12.94 -10.63 -1.57
CA LYS A 117 12.45 -9.29 -1.91
C LYS A 117 13.60 -8.30 -1.77
N PHE A 118 13.63 -7.27 -2.61
CA PHE A 118 14.58 -6.18 -2.40
C PHE A 118 14.32 -5.50 -1.05
N ASP A 119 15.38 -5.12 -0.35
CA ASP A 119 15.31 -4.39 0.91
C ASP A 119 14.99 -2.91 0.64
N ALA A 120 13.77 -2.66 0.18
CA ALA A 120 13.25 -1.32 -0.08
C ALA A 120 11.95 -1.09 0.68
N TRP A 121 11.86 0.03 1.38
CA TRP A 121 10.68 0.38 2.18
C TRP A 121 9.35 0.26 1.40
N PRO A 122 9.21 0.76 0.15
CA PRO A 122 7.95 0.64 -0.58
C PRO A 122 7.53 -0.81 -0.88
N ILE A 123 8.49 -1.72 -1.04
CA ILE A 123 8.22 -3.14 -1.34
C ILE A 123 7.62 -3.84 -0.12
N HIS A 124 8.05 -3.45 1.08
CA HIS A 124 7.54 -4.03 2.32
C HIS A 124 6.27 -3.31 2.81
N TRP A 125 6.18 -1.99 2.65
CA TRP A 125 5.15 -1.19 3.33
C TRP A 125 4.20 -0.46 2.40
N GLY A 126 4.46 -0.42 1.09
CA GLY A 126 3.66 0.38 0.15
C GLY A 126 2.19 0.00 0.13
N LEU A 127 1.89 -1.30 0.02
CA LEU A 127 0.51 -1.79 0.01
C LEU A 127 -0.23 -1.48 1.33
N ALA A 128 0.44 -1.70 2.47
CA ALA A 128 -0.12 -1.39 3.78
C ALA A 128 -0.38 0.12 3.94
N THR A 129 0.61 0.95 3.59
CA THR A 129 0.55 2.40 3.75
C THR A 129 -0.57 3.01 2.92
N VAL A 130 -0.66 2.68 1.63
CA VAL A 130 -1.70 3.23 0.74
C VAL A 130 -3.10 2.91 1.26
N ASN A 131 -3.33 1.65 1.64
CA ASN A 131 -4.65 1.20 2.09
C ASN A 131 -5.05 1.83 3.45
N LEU A 132 -4.11 1.94 4.39
CA LEU A 132 -4.37 2.58 5.68
C LEU A 132 -4.62 4.09 5.55
N VAL A 133 -3.93 4.78 4.62
CA VAL A 133 -4.17 6.19 4.32
C VAL A 133 -5.57 6.39 3.73
N ILE A 134 -5.98 5.55 2.78
CA ILE A 134 -7.34 5.59 2.21
C ILE A 134 -8.38 5.44 3.31
N PHE A 135 -8.22 4.44 4.20
CA PHE A 135 -9.12 4.26 5.34
C PHE A 135 -9.14 5.49 6.27
N ALA A 136 -7.97 6.06 6.60
CA ALA A 136 -7.87 7.22 7.48
C ALA A 136 -8.59 8.45 6.92
N VAL A 137 -8.45 8.73 5.62
CA VAL A 137 -9.14 9.86 4.96
C VAL A 137 -10.66 9.68 5.04
N VAL A 138 -11.14 8.47 4.76
CA VAL A 138 -12.58 8.14 4.83
C VAL A 138 -13.08 8.27 6.26
N LEU A 139 -12.33 7.77 7.24
CA LEU A 139 -12.66 7.85 8.67
C LEU A 139 -12.79 9.31 9.14
N VAL A 140 -11.83 10.16 8.79
CA VAL A 140 -11.85 11.59 9.15
C VAL A 140 -13.06 12.28 8.53
N THR A 141 -13.35 11.99 7.27
CA THR A 141 -14.51 12.56 6.56
C THR A 141 -15.82 12.13 7.22
N ALA A 142 -15.99 10.84 7.51
CA ALA A 142 -17.16 10.31 8.18
C ALA A 142 -17.33 10.89 9.60
N MET A 143 -16.22 11.06 10.35
CA MET A 143 -16.23 11.67 11.68
C MET A 143 -16.64 13.15 11.61
N GLY A 144 -16.14 13.89 10.63
CA GLY A 144 -16.56 15.27 10.36
C GLY A 144 -18.06 15.36 10.05
N MET A 145 -18.57 14.46 9.21
CA MET A 145 -20.01 14.37 8.93
C MET A 145 -20.83 14.03 10.17
N TRP A 146 -20.32 13.17 11.06
CA TRP A 146 -21.02 12.76 12.28
C TRP A 146 -21.12 13.89 13.33
N ILE A 147 -20.04 14.66 13.50
CA ILE A 147 -19.91 15.64 14.58
C ILE A 147 -20.28 17.06 14.11
N ALA A 148 -19.68 17.52 13.01
CA ALA A 148 -19.78 18.90 12.53
C ALA A 148 -20.86 19.07 11.45
N GLY A 149 -21.11 18.02 10.65
CA GLY A 149 -22.06 18.05 9.53
C GLY A 149 -23.43 18.65 9.86
N PRO A 150 -24.14 18.20 10.92
CA PRO A 150 -25.48 18.70 11.23
C PRO A 150 -25.49 20.20 11.55
N ARG A 151 -24.47 20.68 12.28
CA ARG A 151 -24.36 22.08 12.71
C ARG A 151 -24.04 22.99 11.53
N LEU A 152 -23.12 22.58 10.65
CA LEU A 152 -22.72 23.33 9.46
C LEU A 152 -23.90 23.49 8.48
N ILE A 153 -24.63 22.42 8.20
CA ILE A 153 -25.80 22.47 7.30
C ILE A 153 -26.88 23.40 7.87
N THR A 154 -27.14 23.32 9.17
CA THR A 154 -28.14 24.17 9.83
C THR A 154 -27.75 25.65 9.79
N TRP A 155 -26.47 25.95 10.03
CA TRP A 155 -25.93 27.31 9.92
C TRP A 155 -26.07 27.87 8.49
N MET A 156 -25.75 27.07 7.46
CA MET A 156 -25.90 27.47 6.05
C MET A 156 -27.36 27.77 5.70
N GLN A 157 -28.32 26.95 6.16
CA GLN A 157 -29.74 27.16 5.90
C GLN A 157 -30.30 28.44 6.52
N ILE A 158 -29.79 28.84 7.69
CA ILE A 158 -30.18 30.09 8.35
C ILE A 158 -29.56 31.28 7.64
N ASN A 159 -28.27 31.20 7.31
CA ASN A 159 -27.54 32.31 6.70
C ASN A 159 -27.93 32.54 5.23
N ALA A 160 -28.35 31.52 4.50
CA ALA A 160 -28.85 31.63 3.12
C ALA A 160 -30.26 32.21 3.00
N LYS A 161 -30.99 32.36 4.12
CA LYS A 161 -32.33 32.96 4.17
C LYS A 161 -32.31 34.43 4.63
N ARG A 162 -31.14 34.96 4.98
CA ARG A 162 -30.90 36.39 5.24
C ARG A 162 -30.42 37.06 3.97
#